data_AF-A0A9W7BSM9-F1
#
_entry.id   AF-A0A9W7BSM9-F1
#
_cell.length_a   1.000
_cell.length_b   1.000
_cell.length_c   1.000
_cell.angle_alpha   90.00
_cell.angle_beta   90.00
_cell.angle_gamma   90.00
#
_symmetry.space_group_name_H-M   'P 1'
#
loop_
_entity.id
_entity.type
_entity.pdbx_description
1 polymer ?
#
loop_
_entity_poly.entity_id
_entity_poly.type
_entity_poly.pdbx_seq_one_letter_code
_entity_poly.pdbx_strand_id
1 'polypeptide(L)'
;MPLATVCTCQSTPVTSQTLSFKFTNDQVKKTSDYLTNFRATQICEDAELFRKALHDDTTSWEAVIGQSYGGFCLATYLTTKSPLMIKNALFTGGIPPVYVEDVKEVYDKLWVKVVERNDKFYGVYPGDVEVVKEIVKSLKLKPQNLPGGGVLTHCICGTV
;
A
#
# COMPACT_ATOMS: atom_id res chain seq x y z
N MET A 1 -34.12 18.30 6.92
CA MET A 1 -32.94 17.66 7.55
C MET A 1 -32.21 16.88 6.49
N PRO A 2 -31.15 17.42 5.86
CA PRO A 2 -30.32 16.62 4.97
C PRO A 2 -29.15 16.10 5.81
N LEU A 3 -28.96 14.78 5.93
CA LEU A 3 -27.68 14.11 6.23
C LEU A 3 -27.94 12.61 6.36
N ALA A 4 -28.19 11.98 5.22
CA ALA A 4 -27.76 10.61 5.01
C ALA A 4 -26.65 10.70 3.96
N THR A 5 -25.43 11.02 4.42
CA THR A 5 -24.24 10.79 3.61
C THR A 5 -24.08 9.28 3.53
N VAL A 6 -24.66 8.70 2.47
CA VAL A 6 -24.44 7.31 2.08
C VAL A 6 -22.93 7.12 1.98
N CYS A 7 -22.40 6.10 2.65
CA CYS A 7 -21.01 5.67 2.54
C CYS A 7 -20.84 5.09 1.12
N THR A 8 -20.51 5.92 0.14
CA THR A 8 -20.63 5.53 -1.27
C THR A 8 -19.53 4.60 -1.77
N CYS A 9 -18.57 4.17 -0.92
CA CYS A 9 -17.38 3.42 -1.35
C CYS A 9 -16.81 4.01 -2.66
N GLN A 10 -16.83 5.35 -2.78
CA GLN A 10 -16.47 6.11 -3.97
C GLN A 10 -14.96 6.20 -4.17
N SER A 11 -14.21 5.24 -3.66
CA SER A 11 -12.79 5.10 -3.90
C SER A 11 -12.58 4.65 -5.35
N THR A 12 -12.93 5.51 -6.31
CA THR A 12 -12.47 5.40 -7.69
C THR A 12 -10.95 5.41 -7.62
N PRO A 13 -10.26 4.41 -8.18
CA PRO A 13 -8.80 4.34 -8.13
C PRO A 13 -8.19 5.67 -8.56
N VAL A 14 -7.39 6.27 -7.67
CA VAL A 14 -6.68 7.50 -8.00
C VAL A 14 -5.46 7.12 -8.81
N THR A 15 -5.55 7.34 -10.11
CA THR A 15 -4.44 7.18 -11.06
C THR A 15 -3.90 8.54 -11.49
N SER A 16 -2.71 8.55 -12.10
CA SER A 16 -2.15 9.76 -12.71
C SER A 16 -3.14 10.43 -13.68
N GLN A 17 -3.90 9.63 -14.44
CA GLN A 17 -4.88 10.12 -15.42
C GLN A 17 -6.08 10.79 -14.72
N THR A 18 -6.59 10.17 -13.65
CA THR A 18 -7.70 10.76 -12.87
C THR A 18 -7.26 12.05 -12.17
N LEU A 19 -6.01 12.12 -11.68
CA LEU A 19 -5.46 13.33 -11.08
C LEU A 19 -5.30 14.45 -12.10
N SER A 20 -4.77 14.15 -13.29
CA SER A 20 -4.60 15.16 -14.35
C SER A 20 -5.93 15.70 -14.89
N PHE A 21 -7.00 14.90 -14.80
CA PHE A 21 -8.35 15.38 -15.15
C PHE A 21 -8.93 16.29 -14.06
N LYS A 22 -8.57 16.06 -12.80
CA LYS A 22 -9.13 16.76 -11.64
C LYS A 22 -8.36 18.01 -11.24
N PHE A 23 -7.04 18.02 -11.46
CA PHE A 23 -6.15 19.10 -11.04
C PHE A 23 -5.13 19.42 -12.13
N THR A 24 -4.75 20.70 -12.21
CA THR A 24 -3.65 21.16 -13.05
C THR A 24 -2.30 21.02 -12.32
N ASN A 25 -1.19 20.99 -13.06
CA ASN A 25 0.15 20.75 -12.48
C ASN A 25 0.60 21.82 -11.46
N ASP A 26 0.09 23.04 -11.55
CA ASP A 26 0.34 24.15 -10.61
C ASP A 26 -0.42 23.99 -9.29
N GLN A 27 -1.39 23.08 -9.21
CA GLN A 27 -2.26 22.86 -8.04
C GLN A 27 -1.73 21.81 -7.07
N VAL A 28 -0.40 21.68 -6.93
CA VAL A 28 0.24 20.62 -6.13
C VAL A 28 -0.33 20.50 -4.71
N LYS A 29 -0.57 21.63 -4.03
CA LYS A 29 -1.14 21.62 -2.67
C LYS A 29 -2.55 21.02 -2.64
N LYS A 30 -3.43 21.41 -3.56
CA LYS A 30 -4.79 20.87 -3.65
C LYS A 30 -4.77 19.38 -3.98
N THR A 31 -3.88 18.95 -4.87
CA THR A 31 -3.68 17.54 -5.21
C THR A 31 -3.22 16.75 -3.97
N SER A 32 -2.25 17.27 -3.22
CA SER A 32 -1.76 16.65 -1.99
C SER A 32 -2.86 16.54 -0.94
N ASP A 33 -3.58 17.63 -0.67
CA ASP A 33 -4.69 17.67 0.29
C ASP A 33 -5.78 16.66 -0.10
N TYR A 34 -6.11 16.56 -1.40
CA TYR A 34 -7.03 15.57 -1.91
C TYR A 34 -6.56 14.13 -1.66
N LEU A 35 -5.28 13.84 -1.94
CA LEU A 35 -4.69 12.51 -1.72
C LEU A 35 -4.67 12.10 -0.25
N THR A 36 -4.71 13.06 0.69
CA THR A 36 -4.81 12.71 2.11
C THR A 36 -6.11 11.99 2.47
N ASN A 37 -7.16 12.15 1.67
CA ASN A 37 -8.44 11.45 1.89
C ASN A 37 -8.38 9.94 1.59
N PHE A 38 -7.27 9.44 1.04
CA PHE A 38 -7.06 8.03 0.69
C PHE A 38 -6.11 7.31 1.65
N ARG A 39 -5.78 7.94 2.79
CA ARG A 39 -4.90 7.35 3.80
C ARG A 39 -5.65 6.32 4.64
N ALA A 40 -4.89 5.42 5.29
CA ALA A 40 -5.41 4.42 6.21
C ALA A 40 -6.38 5.00 7.26
N THR A 41 -6.14 6.21 7.76
CA THR A 41 -7.03 6.90 8.70
C THR A 41 -8.43 7.11 8.13
N GLN A 42 -8.55 7.60 6.89
CA GLN A 42 -9.85 7.82 6.24
C GLN A 42 -10.53 6.51 5.87
N ILE A 43 -9.76 5.50 5.44
CA ILE A 43 -10.28 4.15 5.22
C ILE A 43 -10.91 3.59 6.52
N CYS A 44 -10.31 3.88 7.68
CA CYS A 44 -10.88 3.48 8.97
C CYS A 44 -12.17 4.25 9.33
N GLU A 45 -12.28 5.53 8.95
CA GLU A 45 -13.53 6.29 9.10
C GLU A 45 -14.65 5.67 8.25
N ASP A 46 -14.35 5.34 6.99
CA ASP A 46 -15.30 4.72 6.08
C ASP A 46 -15.77 3.36 6.61
N ALA A 47 -14.85 2.57 7.19
CA ALA A 47 -15.18 1.31 7.84
C ALA A 47 -16.14 1.51 9.03
N GLU A 48 -15.97 2.57 9.83
CA GLU A 48 -16.90 2.89 10.93
C GLU A 48 -18.27 3.34 10.45
N LEU A 49 -18.32 4.17 9.40
CA LEU A 49 -19.58 4.54 8.77
C LEU A 49 -20.32 3.30 8.26
N PHE A 50 -19.60 2.36 7.65
CA PHE A 50 -20.18 1.11 7.20
C PHE A 50 -20.67 0.24 8.37
N ARG A 51 -19.89 0.12 9.44
CA ARG A 51 -20.27 -0.62 10.66
C ARG A 51 -21.59 -0.11 11.23
N LYS A 52 -21.72 1.22 11.37
CA LYS A 52 -22.89 1.92 11.92
C LYS A 52 -24.10 1.93 10.98
N ALA A 53 -23.88 1.69 9.69
CA ALA A 53 -24.97 1.52 8.74
C ALA A 53 -25.54 0.09 8.78
N LEU A 54 -24.67 -0.91 9.04
CA LEU A 54 -25.07 -2.31 9.16
C LEU A 54 -25.59 -2.69 10.54
N HIS A 55 -25.08 -2.03 11.57
CA HIS A 55 -25.37 -2.28 12.98
C HIS A 55 -25.62 -0.97 13.72
N ASP A 56 -25.87 -1.01 15.03
CA ASP A 56 -25.92 0.20 15.84
C ASP A 56 -24.51 0.74 16.19
N ASP A 57 -24.47 1.91 16.84
CA ASP A 57 -23.22 2.55 17.25
C ASP A 57 -22.38 1.70 18.22
N THR A 58 -22.97 0.71 18.89
CA THR A 58 -22.34 -0.07 19.97
C THR A 58 -21.81 -1.43 19.52
N THR A 59 -22.28 -1.93 18.38
CA THR A 59 -21.95 -3.28 17.90
C THR A 59 -20.56 -3.33 17.27
N SER A 60 -19.63 -4.01 17.93
CA SER A 60 -18.28 -4.25 17.41
C SER A 60 -18.26 -5.17 16.18
N TRP A 61 -17.25 -5.04 15.33
CA TRP A 61 -16.87 -6.08 14.37
C TRP A 61 -16.49 -7.39 15.09
N GLU A 62 -17.09 -8.52 14.70
CA GLU A 62 -16.75 -9.82 15.28
C GLU A 62 -15.34 -10.26 14.89
N ALA A 63 -14.98 -10.11 13.62
CA ALA A 63 -13.65 -10.38 13.12
C ALA A 63 -13.30 -9.49 11.92
N VAL A 64 -12.05 -9.03 11.85
CA VAL A 64 -11.50 -8.27 10.72
C VAL A 64 -10.19 -8.91 10.28
N ILE A 65 -9.99 -9.03 8.97
CA ILE A 65 -8.78 -9.60 8.36
C ILE A 65 -8.05 -8.50 7.59
N GLY A 66 -6.82 -8.19 7.99
CA GLY A 66 -5.93 -7.25 7.29
C GLY A 66 -4.89 -8.00 6.47
N GLN A 67 -5.04 -7.98 5.14
CA GLN A 67 -4.07 -8.56 4.20
C GLN A 67 -3.29 -7.45 3.50
N SER A 68 -1.97 -7.61 3.36
CA SER A 68 -1.12 -6.61 2.72
C SER A 68 -1.34 -5.22 3.35
N TYR A 69 -1.58 -4.17 2.57
CA TYR A 69 -1.90 -2.83 3.10
C TYR A 69 -3.10 -2.80 4.06
N GLY A 70 -4.00 -3.79 4.00
CA GLY A 70 -5.06 -3.97 4.99
C GLY A 70 -4.52 -4.17 6.42
N GLY A 71 -3.32 -4.72 6.59
CA GLY A 71 -2.64 -4.78 7.90
C GLY A 71 -2.25 -3.41 8.44
N PHE A 72 -1.82 -2.48 7.56
CA PHE A 72 -1.57 -1.08 7.95
C PHE A 72 -2.86 -0.39 8.37
N CYS A 73 -3.96 -0.64 7.64
CA CYS A 73 -5.28 -0.11 8.00
C CYS A 73 -5.76 -0.69 9.33
N LEU A 74 -5.61 -2.00 9.54
CA LEU A 74 -6.03 -2.67 10.77
C LEU A 74 -5.26 -2.16 12.00
N ALA A 75 -3.94 -1.99 11.89
CA ALA A 75 -3.13 -1.39 12.94
C ALA A 75 -3.54 0.07 13.23
N THR A 76 -3.84 0.85 12.18
CA THR A 76 -4.36 2.23 12.31
C THR A 76 -5.70 2.24 13.04
N TYR A 77 -6.62 1.37 12.66
CA TYR A 77 -7.95 1.26 13.25
C TYR A 77 -7.85 0.95 14.75
N LEU A 78 -7.08 -0.09 15.11
CA LEU A 78 -6.90 -0.52 16.50
C LEU A 78 -6.31 0.59 17.38
N THR A 79 -5.47 1.46 16.81
CA THR A 79 -4.85 2.58 17.52
C THR A 79 -5.78 3.79 17.65
N THR A 80 -6.60 4.08 16.65
CA THR A 80 -7.31 5.37 16.53
C THR A 80 -8.78 5.33 16.93
N LYS A 81 -9.45 4.18 16.88
CA LYS A 81 -10.91 4.08 17.11
C LYS A 81 -11.25 3.59 18.50
N SER A 82 -10.95 2.34 18.79
CA SER A 82 -10.98 1.72 20.11
C SER A 82 -10.76 0.23 19.88
N PRO A 83 -9.90 -0.44 20.65
CA PRO A 83 -9.76 -1.89 20.58
C PRO A 83 -11.08 -2.62 20.90
N LEU A 84 -12.06 -1.94 21.52
CA LEU A 84 -13.36 -2.53 21.84
C LEU A 84 -14.30 -2.64 20.63
N MET A 85 -14.02 -1.95 19.52
CA MET A 85 -14.87 -1.99 18.32
C MET A 85 -14.52 -3.14 17.37
N ILE A 86 -13.46 -3.90 17.65
CA ILE A 86 -13.09 -5.14 16.95
C ILE A 86 -12.82 -6.22 17.99
N LYS A 87 -13.55 -7.34 17.94
CA LYS A 87 -13.28 -8.47 18.85
C LYS A 87 -12.08 -9.32 18.42
N ASN A 88 -11.95 -9.59 17.12
CA ASN A 88 -10.86 -10.40 16.58
C ASN A 88 -10.19 -9.69 15.39
N ALA A 89 -8.87 -9.52 15.46
CA ALA A 89 -8.06 -8.89 14.42
C ALA A 89 -7.02 -9.89 13.90
N LEU A 90 -7.12 -10.26 12.62
CA LEU A 90 -6.21 -11.21 11.99
C LEU A 90 -5.31 -10.50 10.96
N PHE A 91 -4.00 -10.60 11.17
CA PHE A 91 -3.01 -10.06 10.22
C PHE A 91 -2.51 -11.17 9.32
N THR A 92 -2.61 -10.96 8.00
CA THR A 92 -2.12 -11.89 6.97
C THR A 92 -1.02 -11.26 6.11
N GLY A 93 -0.25 -10.35 6.72
CA GLY A 93 0.82 -9.57 6.10
C GLY A 93 0.63 -8.06 6.33
N GLY A 94 1.63 -7.27 5.91
CA GLY A 94 1.59 -5.80 6.00
C GLY A 94 1.52 -5.26 7.44
N ILE A 95 2.54 -5.60 8.23
CA ILE A 95 2.74 -5.03 9.55
C ILE A 95 3.44 -3.66 9.39
N PRO A 96 2.86 -2.56 9.88
CA PRO A 96 3.52 -1.27 9.83
C PRO A 96 4.78 -1.28 10.73
N PRO A 97 5.85 -0.57 10.35
CA PRO A 97 7.01 -0.41 11.20
C PRO A 97 6.61 0.32 12.49
N VAL A 98 6.99 -0.25 13.62
CA VAL A 98 6.77 0.34 14.95
C VAL A 98 8.08 0.99 15.39
N TYR A 99 8.00 2.19 15.98
CA TYR A 99 9.16 2.98 16.45
C TYR A 99 10.10 3.48 15.35
N VAL A 100 9.58 3.74 14.16
CA VAL A 100 10.33 4.37 13.06
C VAL A 100 9.66 5.70 12.73
N GLU A 101 10.42 6.79 12.85
CA GLU A 101 9.92 8.14 12.58
C GLU A 101 10.18 8.59 11.13
N ASP A 102 11.22 8.03 10.50
CA ASP A 102 11.60 8.36 9.13
C ASP A 102 11.41 7.17 8.17
N VAL A 103 10.70 7.42 7.07
CA VAL A 103 10.53 6.45 5.98
C VAL A 103 11.88 5.98 5.41
N LYS A 104 12.91 6.83 5.44
CA LYS A 104 14.26 6.45 4.98
C LYS A 104 14.82 5.27 5.76
N GLU A 105 14.62 5.23 7.08
CA GLU A 105 15.10 4.13 7.92
C GLU A 105 14.44 2.79 7.54
N VAL A 106 13.15 2.83 7.19
CA VAL A 106 12.42 1.64 6.70
C VAL A 106 13.09 1.11 5.43
N TYR A 107 13.39 2.01 4.48
CA TYR A 107 14.02 1.64 3.22
C TYR A 107 15.47 1.19 3.39
N ASP A 108 16.25 1.84 4.25
CA ASP A 108 17.64 1.45 4.54
C ASP A 108 17.69 0.03 5.12
N LYS A 109 16.82 -0.30 6.09
CA LYS A 109 16.71 -1.66 6.66
C LYS A 109 16.23 -2.67 5.63
N LEU A 110 15.26 -2.30 4.80
CA LEU A 110 14.78 -3.16 3.72
C LEU A 110 15.90 -3.50 2.74
N TRP A 111 16.74 -2.52 2.40
CA TRP A 111 17.84 -2.71 1.46
C TRP A 111 18.82 -3.79 1.90
N VAL A 112 19.23 -3.74 3.16
CA VAL A 112 20.10 -4.77 3.75
C VAL A 112 19.48 -6.16 3.61
N LYS A 113 18.18 -6.28 3.88
CA LYS A 113 17.46 -7.56 3.73
C LYS A 113 17.32 -8.02 2.28
N VAL A 114 17.14 -7.10 1.33
CA VAL A 114 17.11 -7.46 -0.09
C VAL A 114 18.45 -8.04 -0.53
N VAL A 115 19.57 -7.42 -0.14
CA VAL A 115 20.91 -7.93 -0.46
C VAL A 115 21.13 -9.32 0.15
N GLU A 116 20.86 -9.49 1.46
CA GLU A 116 21.00 -10.80 2.14
C GLU A 116 20.19 -11.90 1.44
N ARG A 117 18.99 -11.57 0.94
CA ARG A 117 18.10 -12.54 0.28
C ARG A 117 18.56 -12.86 -1.13
N ASN A 118 19.09 -11.88 -1.86
CA ASN A 118 19.69 -12.09 -3.17
C ASN A 118 20.93 -12.99 -3.06
N ASP A 119 21.82 -12.71 -2.10
CA ASP A 119 23.03 -13.52 -1.88
C ASP A 119 22.67 -14.98 -1.56
N LYS A 120 21.66 -15.17 -0.68
CA LYS A 120 21.16 -16.51 -0.37
C LYS A 120 20.56 -17.20 -1.60
N PHE A 121 19.80 -16.47 -2.42
CA PHE A 121 19.18 -17.01 -3.63
C PHE A 121 20.24 -17.46 -4.64
N TYR A 122 21.22 -16.62 -4.95
CA TYR A 122 22.29 -16.95 -5.89
C TYR A 122 23.26 -18.00 -5.36
N GLY A 123 23.42 -18.12 -4.04
CA GLY A 123 24.13 -19.25 -3.44
C GLY A 123 23.47 -20.60 -3.72
N VAL A 124 22.13 -20.65 -3.86
CA VAL A 124 21.37 -21.85 -4.23
C VAL A 124 21.32 -22.04 -5.75
N TYR A 125 21.18 -20.94 -6.49
CA TYR A 125 21.03 -20.92 -7.95
C TYR A 125 22.09 -20.05 -8.62
N PRO A 126 23.36 -20.49 -8.66
CA PRO A 126 24.46 -19.65 -9.16
C PRO A 126 24.31 -19.28 -10.64
N GLY A 127 23.78 -20.18 -11.47
CA GLY A 127 23.57 -19.91 -12.91
C GLY A 127 22.47 -18.88 -13.22
N ASP A 128 21.63 -18.53 -12.24
CA ASP A 128 20.60 -17.52 -12.44
C ASP A 128 21.19 -16.09 -12.46
N VAL A 129 22.44 -15.91 -12.00
CA VAL A 129 23.13 -14.62 -12.09
C VAL A 129 23.27 -14.18 -13.55
N GLU A 130 23.75 -15.07 -14.42
CA GLU A 130 23.91 -14.82 -15.85
C GLU A 130 22.57 -14.59 -16.53
N VAL A 131 21.56 -15.41 -16.21
CA VAL A 131 20.20 -15.29 -16.75
C VAL A 131 19.60 -13.92 -16.41
N VAL A 132 19.72 -13.47 -15.15
CA VAL A 132 19.23 -12.15 -14.73
C VAL A 132 20.00 -11.02 -15.45
N LYS A 133 21.32 -11.15 -15.61
CA LYS A 133 22.13 -10.18 -16.38
C LYS A 133 21.67 -10.08 -17.84
N GLU A 134 21.35 -11.20 -18.47
CA GLU A 134 20.81 -11.23 -19.84
C GLU A 134 19.42 -10.58 -19.94
N ILE A 135 18.52 -10.88 -18.99
CA ILE A 135 17.20 -10.24 -18.91
C ILE A 135 17.34 -8.73 -18.79
N VAL A 136 18.19 -8.26 -17.87
CA VAL A 136 18.43 -6.81 -17.68
C VAL A 136 19.01 -6.17 -18.95
N LYS A 137 19.97 -6.83 -19.61
CA LYS A 137 20.54 -6.34 -20.87
C LYS A 137 19.47 -6.24 -21.97
N SER A 138 18.58 -7.23 -22.06
CA SER A 138 17.46 -7.23 -23.00
C SER A 138 16.49 -6.07 -22.70
N LEU A 139 16.11 -5.88 -21.44
CA LEU A 139 15.21 -4.79 -21.01
C LEU A 139 15.82 -3.40 -21.18
N LYS A 140 17.15 -3.26 -21.12
CA LYS A 140 17.86 -2.02 -21.45
C LYS A 140 17.71 -1.63 -22.92
N LEU A 141 17.83 -2.61 -23.82
CA LEU A 141 17.76 -2.38 -25.26
C LEU A 141 16.32 -2.26 -25.76
N LYS A 142 15.42 -3.07 -25.19
CA LYS A 142 14.02 -3.15 -25.59
C LYS A 142 13.14 -3.32 -24.35
N PRO A 143 12.70 -2.21 -23.73
CA PRO A 143 11.69 -2.26 -22.68
C PRO A 143 10.44 -3.00 -23.16
N GLN A 144 9.80 -3.77 -22.27
CA GLN A 144 8.62 -4.56 -22.61
C GLN A 144 7.37 -3.92 -22.03
N ASN A 145 6.24 -3.99 -22.74
CA ASN A 145 4.97 -3.54 -22.19
C ASN A 145 4.38 -4.63 -21.29
N LEU A 146 3.93 -4.25 -20.11
CA LEU A 146 3.20 -5.11 -19.20
C LEU A 146 1.72 -5.13 -19.57
N PRO A 147 0.99 -6.24 -19.31
CA PRO A 147 -0.46 -6.32 -19.56
C PRO A 147 -1.28 -5.21 -18.88
N GLY A 148 -0.78 -4.68 -17.75
CA GLY A 148 -1.39 -3.57 -17.01
C GLY A 148 -1.11 -2.17 -17.57
N GLY A 149 -0.49 -2.05 -18.76
CA GLY A 149 -0.21 -0.77 -19.41
C GLY A 149 1.05 -0.04 -18.94
N GLY A 150 1.79 -0.62 -17.99
CA GLY A 150 3.12 -0.14 -17.59
C GLY A 150 4.22 -0.64 -18.52
N VAL A 151 5.40 -0.04 -18.43
CA VAL A 151 6.61 -0.54 -19.12
C VAL A 151 7.48 -1.26 -18.10
N LEU A 152 7.82 -2.51 -18.37
CA LEU A 152 8.83 -3.25 -17.63
C LEU A 152 10.19 -2.62 -17.93
N THR A 153 10.68 -1.85 -16.97
CA THR A 153 11.99 -1.23 -17.01
C THR A 153 12.98 -2.04 -16.19
N HIS A 154 14.26 -1.90 -16.53
CA HIS A 154 15.33 -2.50 -15.76
C HIS A 154 15.64 -1.60 -14.56
N CYS A 155 15.77 -2.20 -13.37
CA CYS A 155 16.41 -1.57 -12.24
C CYS A 155 17.13 -2.67 -11.46
N ILE A 156 18.45 -2.54 -11.33
CA ILE A 156 19.24 -3.50 -10.54
C ILE A 156 19.35 -2.91 -9.13
N CYS A 157 18.90 -3.67 -8.15
CA CYS A 157 19.16 -3.38 -6.74
C CYS A 157 20.35 -4.20 -6.24
N GLY A 158 21.49 -3.55 -6.02
CA GLY A 158 22.72 -4.17 -5.48
C GLY A 158 23.83 -4.37 -6.51
N THR A 159 24.96 -4.96 -6.07
CA THR A 159 26.04 -5.44 -6.95
C THR A 159 25.62 -6.76 -7.59
N VAL A 160 25.70 -6.84 -8.92
CA VAL A 160 25.54 -8.08 -9.69
C VAL A 160 26.90 -8.63 -10.10
#